data_AF-A0A951Q7Q2-F1
#
_entry.id   AF-A0A951Q7Q2-F1
#
_cell.length_a   1.000
_cell.length_b   1.000
_cell.length_c   1.000
_cell.angle_alpha   90.00
_cell.angle_beta   90.00
_cell.angle_gamma   90.00
#
_symmetry.space_group_name_H-M   'P 1'
#
loop_
_entity.id
_entity.type
_entity.pdbx_description
1 polymer ?
#
loop_
_entity_poly.entity_id
_entity_poly.type
_entity_poly.pdbx_seq_one_letter_code
_entity_poly.pdbx_strand_id
1 'polypeptide(L)'
;MALWARLLTLHNLRSVGDHRSEGWFHLKLGSEADDKIERVFLCSSPIDALTMAEIDIQGHKGQPAVRTMYMAVDDSDNLPFEVLRNINRIGLAFNNDDRGNEVAQVVKSMLPQAKRIAPSG
;
A
#
# COMPACT_ATOMS: atom_id res chain seq x y z
N MET A 1 -2.27 -5.93 23.98
CA MET A 1 -3.12 -6.67 23.01
C MET A 1 -4.48 -6.02 22.71
N ALA A 2 -4.91 -4.94 23.39
CA ALA A 2 -6.24 -4.33 23.18
C ALA A 2 -6.33 -3.25 22.08
N LEU A 3 -5.19 -2.76 21.56
CA LEU A 3 -5.17 -1.71 20.52
C LEU A 3 -5.57 -2.28 19.14
N TRP A 4 -5.19 -3.53 18.88
CA TRP A 4 -5.41 -4.23 17.62
C TRP A 4 -6.88 -4.56 17.34
N ALA A 5 -7.63 -4.98 18.36
CA ALA A 5 -9.06 -5.29 18.24
C ALA A 5 -9.93 -4.03 18.04
N ARG A 6 -9.43 -2.85 18.45
CA ARG A 6 -10.16 -1.59 18.37
C ARG A 6 -10.01 -0.93 16.98
N LEU A 7 -8.94 -1.23 16.24
CA LEU A 7 -8.68 -0.73 14.89
C LEU A 7 -9.62 -1.35 13.83
N LEU A 8 -9.90 -2.66 13.94
CA LEU A 8 -10.77 -3.39 13.01
C LEU A 8 -12.23 -2.92 13.07
N THR A 9 -12.69 -2.49 14.24
CA THR A 9 -14.11 -2.18 14.49
C THR A 9 -14.48 -0.72 14.23
N LEU A 10 -13.51 0.21 14.29
CA LEU A 10 -13.81 1.66 14.23
C LEU A 10 -13.80 2.27 12.83
N HIS A 11 -13.15 1.66 11.84
CA HIS A 11 -12.93 2.32 10.53
C HIS A 11 -13.52 1.59 9.32
N ASN A 12 -14.38 0.59 9.53
CA ASN A 12 -15.01 -0.16 8.43
C ASN A 12 -13.96 -0.62 7.40
N LEU A 13 -12.81 -1.07 7.92
CA LEU A 13 -11.73 -1.72 7.17
C LEU A 13 -12.29 -3.04 6.61
N ARG A 14 -13.06 -2.94 5.53
CA ARG A 14 -13.40 -4.11 4.72
C ARG A 14 -12.10 -4.56 4.07
N SER A 15 -11.53 -5.64 4.59
CA SER A 15 -10.64 -6.50 3.81
C SER A 15 -11.47 -7.06 2.65
N VAL A 16 -11.55 -6.30 1.56
CA VAL A 16 -12.15 -6.79 0.32
C VAL A 16 -11.15 -7.79 -0.29
N GLY A 17 -11.32 -9.05 0.09
CA GLY A 17 -10.69 -10.22 -0.53
C GLY A 17 -9.33 -10.62 0.04
N ASP A 18 -9.31 -11.65 0.90
CA ASP A 18 -8.13 -12.51 1.12
C ASP A 18 -8.10 -13.56 0.01
N HIS A 19 -7.85 -13.15 -1.24
CA HIS A 19 -7.58 -14.10 -2.32
C HIS A 19 -6.07 -14.35 -2.38
N ARG A 20 -5.58 -15.19 -1.45
CA ARG A 20 -4.21 -15.74 -1.49
C ARG A 20 -3.94 -16.59 -2.73
N SER A 21 -4.93 -16.80 -3.60
CA SER A 21 -4.78 -17.53 -4.85
C SER A 21 -3.96 -16.78 -5.90
N GLU A 22 -3.77 -15.46 -5.78
CA GLU A 22 -2.96 -14.66 -6.73
C GLU A 22 -1.90 -13.76 -6.04
N GLY A 23 -1.63 -13.98 -4.75
CA GLY A 23 -0.31 -13.72 -4.16
C GLY A 23 0.00 -12.33 -3.59
N TRP A 24 -0.97 -11.43 -3.38
CA TRP A 24 -0.70 -10.10 -2.83
C TRP A 24 -1.62 -9.71 -1.69
N PHE A 25 -1.04 -9.28 -0.56
CA PHE A 25 -1.82 -8.60 0.46
C PHE A 25 -2.07 -7.15 0.04
N HIS A 26 -3.33 -6.73 0.01
CA HIS A 26 -3.67 -5.33 -0.20
C HIS A 26 -4.87 -4.89 0.65
N LEU A 27 -4.91 -3.60 1.00
CA LEU A 27 -6.09 -2.93 1.56
C LEU A 27 -6.35 -1.61 0.84
N LYS A 28 -7.60 -1.16 0.85
CA LYS A 28 -8.03 0.10 0.21
C LYS A 28 -8.68 1.00 1.25
N LEU A 29 -8.30 2.27 1.27
CA LEU A 29 -8.87 3.30 2.14
C LEU A 29 -9.20 4.58 1.36
N GLY A 30 -10.10 5.38 1.93
CA GLY A 30 -10.57 6.62 1.32
C GLY A 30 -11.66 6.38 0.27
N SER A 31 -12.45 7.44 0.06
CA SER A 31 -13.55 7.58 -0.91
C SER A 31 -14.54 6.39 -0.98
N GLU A 32 -15.47 6.39 -1.93
CA GLU A 32 -16.48 5.32 -2.04
C GLU A 32 -15.87 4.01 -2.58
N ALA A 33 -16.55 2.89 -2.35
CA ALA A 33 -16.02 1.56 -2.63
C ALA A 33 -15.64 1.34 -4.12
N ASP A 34 -16.38 1.98 -5.03
CA ASP A 34 -16.26 1.87 -6.49
C ASP A 34 -15.36 2.93 -7.14
N ASP A 35 -14.79 3.85 -6.36
CA ASP A 35 -13.90 4.85 -6.92
C ASP A 35 -12.61 4.23 -7.45
N LYS A 36 -12.12 4.80 -8.55
CA LYS A 36 -10.85 4.41 -9.17
C LYS A 36 -9.71 4.65 -8.19
N ILE A 37 -8.76 3.71 -8.13
CA ILE A 37 -7.57 3.86 -7.29
C ILE A 37 -6.70 4.97 -7.89
N GLU A 38 -6.55 6.07 -7.14
CA GLU A 38 -5.74 7.20 -7.56
C GLU A 38 -4.29 7.11 -7.04
N ARG A 39 -4.11 6.40 -5.92
CA ARG A 39 -2.82 6.29 -5.23
C ARG A 39 -2.57 4.87 -4.75
N VAL A 40 -1.34 4.39 -4.91
CA VAL A 40 -0.87 3.09 -4.38
C VAL A 40 0.38 3.29 -3.56
N PHE A 41 0.47 2.59 -2.43
CA PHE A 41 1.71 2.40 -1.67
C PHE A 41 2.13 0.94 -1.74
N LEU A 42 3.34 0.69 -2.26
CA LEU A 42 3.98 -0.62 -2.27
C LEU A 42 4.89 -0.73 -1.04
N CYS A 43 4.65 -1.74 -0.21
CA CYS A 43 5.26 -1.93 1.09
C CYS A 43 5.98 -3.30 1.16
N SER A 44 6.95 -3.44 2.06
CA SER A 44 7.74 -4.68 2.18
C SER A 44 6.97 -5.85 2.76
N SER A 45 5.93 -5.60 3.56
CA SER A 45 5.15 -6.63 4.22
C SER A 45 3.70 -6.19 4.49
N PRO A 46 2.79 -7.12 4.79
CA PRO A 46 1.42 -6.79 5.21
C PRO A 46 1.37 -5.87 6.44
N ILE A 47 2.32 -6.01 7.36
CA ILE A 47 2.42 -5.17 8.56
C ILE A 47 2.80 -3.74 8.18
N ASP A 48 3.74 -3.57 7.25
CA ASP A 48 4.13 -2.26 6.75
C ASP A 48 2.99 -1.58 5.99
N ALA A 49 2.23 -2.33 5.19
CA ALA A 49 1.05 -1.80 4.49
C ALA A 49 -0.03 -1.30 5.47
N LEU A 50 -0.28 -2.03 6.55
CA LEU A 50 -1.19 -1.60 7.62
C LEU A 50 -0.65 -0.38 8.37
N THR A 51 0.66 -0.36 8.63
CA THR A 51 1.31 0.77 9.33
C THR A 51 1.25 2.04 8.48
N MET A 52 1.50 1.93 7.16
CA MET A 52 1.38 3.03 6.22
C MET A 52 -0.06 3.55 6.11
N ALA A 53 -1.03 2.64 6.10
CA ALA A 53 -2.44 2.99 6.12
C ALA A 53 -2.82 3.81 7.36
N GLU A 54 -2.32 3.43 8.54
CA GLU A 54 -2.55 4.17 9.78
C GLU A 54 -1.85 5.54 9.77
N ILE A 55 -0.60 5.62 9.31
CA ILE A 55 0.12 6.89 9.16
C ILE A 55 -0.66 7.84 8.24
N ASP A 56 -1.16 7.34 7.11
CA ASP A 56 -1.91 8.13 6.15
C ASP A 56 -3.28 8.56 6.70
N ILE A 57 -3.95 7.72 7.50
CA ILE A 57 -5.17 8.08 8.25
C ILE A 57 -4.89 9.25 9.22
N GLN A 58 -3.82 9.14 10.01
CA GLN A 58 -3.45 10.15 11.01
C GLN A 58 -3.07 11.47 10.34
N GLY A 59 -2.29 11.41 9.24
CA GLY A 59 -1.90 12.58 8.46
C GLY A 59 -3.09 13.33 7.84
N HIS A 60 -4.18 12.62 7.51
CA HIS A 60 -5.40 13.21 6.94
C HIS A 60 -6.54 13.45 7.94
N LYS A 61 -6.27 13.37 9.27
CA LYS A 61 -7.29 13.55 10.33
C LYS A 61 -8.51 12.62 10.18
N GLY A 62 -8.34 11.40 9.68
CA GLY A 62 -9.40 10.39 9.65
C GLY A 62 -9.35 9.47 8.44
N GLN A 63 -9.49 10.00 7.22
CA GLN A 63 -9.40 9.17 6.01
C GLN A 63 -8.66 9.90 4.89
N PRO A 64 -7.94 9.15 4.04
CA PRO A 64 -7.33 9.72 2.84
C PRO A 64 -8.41 10.35 1.96
N ALA A 65 -8.15 11.55 1.44
CA ALA A 65 -9.10 12.26 0.57
C ALA A 65 -9.32 11.56 -0.78
N VAL A 66 -8.39 10.69 -1.19
CA VAL A 66 -8.43 9.94 -2.45
C VAL A 66 -8.37 8.45 -2.20
N ARG A 67 -8.97 7.65 -3.11
CA ARG A 67 -8.90 6.20 -3.06
C ARG A 67 -7.46 5.71 -3.11
N THR A 68 -7.00 5.17 -1.99
CA THR A 68 -5.62 4.77 -1.80
C THR A 68 -5.54 3.27 -1.50
N MET A 69 -4.73 2.56 -2.27
CA MET A 69 -4.42 1.15 -2.05
C MET A 69 -3.06 1.02 -1.37
N TYR A 70 -2.97 0.18 -0.34
CA TYR A 70 -1.72 -0.20 0.31
C TYR A 70 -1.51 -1.68 0.05
N MET A 71 -0.36 -2.03 -0.52
CA MET A 71 -0.09 -3.36 -1.03
C MET A 71 1.27 -3.83 -0.52
N ALA A 72 1.32 -5.04 0.03
CA ALA A 72 2.57 -5.70 0.35
C ALA A 72 3.11 -6.40 -0.89
N VAL A 73 4.43 -6.30 -1.09
CA VAL A 73 5.14 -6.96 -2.19
C VAL A 73 5.94 -8.11 -1.60
N ASP A 74 5.39 -9.31 -1.69
CA ASP A 74 6.07 -10.54 -1.29
C ASP A 74 7.13 -10.99 -2.33
N ASP A 75 6.80 -10.89 -3.63
CA ASP A 75 7.67 -11.16 -4.78
C ASP A 75 7.56 -10.02 -5.82
N SER A 76 8.68 -9.39 -6.21
CA SER A 76 8.64 -8.29 -7.18
C SER A 76 8.30 -8.72 -8.60
N ASP A 77 8.54 -9.99 -8.93
CA ASP A 77 8.45 -10.51 -10.30
C ASP A 77 7.00 -10.78 -10.72
N ASN A 78 6.12 -10.94 -9.74
CA ASN A 78 4.71 -11.28 -9.96
C ASN A 78 3.76 -10.10 -9.67
N LEU A 79 4.31 -8.89 -9.55
CA LEU A 79 3.50 -7.67 -9.38
C LEU A 79 2.59 -7.43 -10.60
N PRO A 80 1.35 -6.96 -10.39
CA PRO A 80 0.42 -6.65 -11.47
C PRO A 80 0.78 -5.32 -12.15
N PHE A 81 1.91 -5.28 -12.86
CA PHE A 81 2.44 -4.08 -13.50
C PHE A 81 1.47 -3.43 -14.49
N GLU A 82 0.63 -4.22 -15.16
CA GLU A 82 -0.39 -3.70 -16.08
C GLU A 82 -1.42 -2.83 -15.37
N VAL A 83 -1.84 -3.22 -14.17
CA VAL A 83 -2.76 -2.44 -13.34
C VAL A 83 -2.04 -1.22 -12.77
N LEU A 84 -0.84 -1.43 -12.21
CA LEU A 84 -0.07 -0.37 -11.57
C LEU A 84 0.36 0.73 -12.55
N ARG A 85 0.63 0.41 -13.81
CA ARG A 85 0.98 1.39 -14.85
C ARG A 85 -0.11 2.44 -15.10
N ASN A 86 -1.37 2.08 -14.86
CA ASN A 86 -2.51 2.99 -15.04
C ASN A 86 -2.74 3.93 -13.85
N ILE A 87 -1.93 3.80 -12.79
CA ILE A 87 -2.08 4.59 -11.56
C ILE A 87 -1.03 5.70 -11.55
N ASN A 88 -1.50 6.93 -11.39
CA ASN A 88 -0.65 8.13 -11.52
C ASN A 88 0.27 8.36 -10.31
N ARG A 89 -0.10 7.86 -9.12
CA ARG A 89 0.63 8.11 -7.87
C ARG A 89 1.02 6.79 -7.22
N ILE A 90 2.26 6.37 -7.41
CA ILE A 90 2.81 5.15 -6.81
C ILE A 90 3.92 5.53 -5.83
N GLY A 91 3.71 5.22 -4.56
CA GLY A 91 4.69 5.35 -3.48
C GLY A 91 5.40 4.03 -3.22
N LEU A 92 6.73 4.04 -3.15
CA LEU A 92 7.53 2.89 -2.72
C LEU A 92 7.92 3.10 -1.26
N ALA A 93 7.20 2.45 -0.36
CA ALA A 93 7.42 2.44 1.08
C ALA A 93 8.11 1.14 1.52
N PHE A 94 9.19 0.79 0.84
CA PHE A 94 10.04 -0.33 1.21
C PHE A 94 10.98 0.06 2.34
N ASN A 95 11.47 -0.95 3.07
CA ASN A 95 12.46 -0.77 4.12
C ASN A 95 13.73 -0.13 3.55
N ASN A 96 14.47 0.57 4.42
CA ASN A 96 15.73 1.20 4.07
C ASN A 96 16.94 0.25 4.21
N ASP A 97 16.70 -1.05 4.06
CA ASP A 97 17.74 -2.09 4.02
C ASP A 97 18.10 -2.44 2.56
N ASP A 98 19.14 -3.25 2.39
CA ASP A 98 19.65 -3.60 1.06
C ASP A 98 18.56 -4.27 0.20
N ARG A 99 17.79 -5.20 0.78
CA ARG A 99 16.68 -5.87 0.09
C ARG A 99 15.59 -4.88 -0.35
N GLY A 100 15.16 -3.99 0.52
CA GLY A 100 14.15 -2.97 0.21
C GLY A 100 14.65 -1.91 -0.78
N ASN A 101 15.97 -1.66 -0.83
CA ASN A 101 16.60 -0.85 -1.87
C ASN A 101 16.60 -1.56 -3.23
N GLU A 102 16.97 -2.83 -3.28
CA GLU A 102 16.96 -3.66 -4.49
C GLU A 102 15.56 -3.76 -5.11
N VAL A 103 14.56 -4.15 -4.31
CA VAL A 103 13.18 -4.26 -4.76
C VAL A 103 12.66 -2.92 -5.29
N ALA A 104 12.98 -1.81 -4.62
CA ALA A 104 12.60 -0.49 -5.11
C ALA A 104 13.21 -0.14 -6.47
N GLN A 105 14.45 -0.54 -6.73
CA GLN A 105 15.11 -0.32 -8.03
C GLN A 105 14.45 -1.15 -9.14
N VAL A 106 14.14 -2.42 -8.86
CA VAL A 106 13.42 -3.29 -9.82
C VAL A 106 12.05 -2.69 -10.15
N VAL A 107 11.28 -2.36 -9.11
CA VAL A 107 9.93 -1.78 -9.29
C VAL A 107 10.00 -0.44 -10.02
N LYS A 108 10.97 0.44 -9.70
CA LYS A 108 11.15 1.73 -10.37
C LYS A 108 11.56 1.58 -11.84
N SER A 109 12.30 0.53 -12.19
CA SER A 109 12.64 0.22 -13.59
C SER A 109 11.41 -0.17 -14.40
N MET A 110 10.44 -0.85 -13.77
CA MET A 110 9.19 -1.28 -14.40
C MET A 110 8.07 -0.23 -14.34
N LEU A 111 8.10 0.63 -13.31
CA LEU A 111 7.16 1.72 -13.03
C LEU A 111 7.94 3.03 -12.81
N PRO A 112 8.39 3.71 -13.88
CA PRO A 112 9.20 4.93 -13.77
C PRO A 112 8.51 6.09 -13.03
N GLN A 113 7.17 6.09 -12.98
CA GLN A 113 6.38 7.06 -12.22
C GLN A 113 6.41 6.83 -10.70
N ALA A 114 6.90 5.68 -10.24
CA ALA A 114 6.96 5.35 -8.83
C ALA A 114 8.01 6.19 -8.09
N LYS A 115 7.64 6.68 -6.91
CA LYS A 115 8.49 7.53 -6.07
C LYS A 115 8.78 6.82 -4.75
N ARG A 116 10.06 6.71 -4.40
CA ARG A 116 10.46 6.23 -3.08
C ARG A 116 10.01 7.26 -2.04
N ILE A 117 9.32 6.77 -1.03
CA ILE A 117 8.89 7.57 0.10
C ILE A 117 9.95 7.35 1.15
N ALA A 118 10.77 8.38 1.38
CA ALA A 118 11.70 8.33 2.49
C ALA A 118 10.89 8.16 3.78
N PRO A 119 11.30 7.26 4.70
CA PRO A 119 10.76 7.32 6.05
C PRO A 119 11.04 8.74 6.56
N SER A 120 9.99 9.52 6.80
CA SER A 120 10.13 10.74 7.57
C SER A 120 10.52 10.29 8.97
N GLY A 121 11.80 10.43 9.30
CA GLY A 121 12.30 10.27 10.66
C GLY A 121 11.67 11.27 11.62
#